data_AF-A0A1G5B695-F1
#
_entry.id   AF-A0A1G5B695-F1
#
_cell.length_a   1.000
_cell.length_b   1.000
_cell.length_c   1.000
_cell.angle_alpha   90.00
_cell.angle_beta   90.00
_cell.angle_gamma   90.00
#
_symmetry.space_group_name_H-M   'P 1'
#
loop_
_entity.id
_entity.type
_entity.pdbx_description
1 polymer ?
#
loop_
_entity_poly.entity_id
_entity_poly.type
_entity_poly.pdbx_seq_one_letter_code
_entity_poly.pdbx_strand_id
1 'polypeptide(L)'
;MHEYDEAVLRCFLENQGQLFPEDVASNMEEAEAFLEDCMAVVVDGVDEVEEYFEETGVDTEGSNVLDADEVFDIGDGRYLIVEG
;
A
#
# COMPACT_ATOMS: atom_id res chain seq x y z
N MET A 1 -14.13 -13.95 1.00
CA MET A 1 -14.32 -12.62 1.62
C MET A 1 -13.19 -11.85 1.04
N HIS A 2 -13.47 -10.86 0.18
CA HIS A 2 -12.40 -10.10 -0.45
C HIS A 2 -11.73 -9.28 0.65
N GLU A 3 -10.42 -9.46 0.83
CA GLU A 3 -9.64 -8.80 1.90
C GLU A 3 -9.47 -7.31 1.57
N TYR A 4 -9.45 -6.99 0.27
CA TYR A 4 -9.35 -5.64 -0.27
C TYR A 4 -10.61 -5.27 -1.07
N ASP A 5 -11.02 -4.01 -1.00
CA ASP A 5 -12.11 -3.51 -1.84
C ASP A 5 -11.62 -2.98 -3.20
N GLU A 6 -12.57 -2.67 -4.09
CA GLU A 6 -12.28 -2.22 -5.45
C GLU A 6 -11.43 -0.94 -5.49
N ALA A 7 -11.54 -0.05 -4.51
CA ALA A 7 -10.76 1.18 -4.47
C ALA A 7 -9.29 0.90 -4.16
N VAL A 8 -9.02 0.00 -3.20
CA VAL A 8 -7.67 -0.48 -2.86
C VAL A 8 -7.03 -1.14 -4.09
N LEU A 9 -7.72 -2.12 -4.68
CA LEU A 9 -7.19 -2.90 -5.81
C LEU A 9 -6.93 -2.01 -7.04
N ARG A 10 -7.82 -1.06 -7.31
CA ARG A 10 -7.62 -0.11 -8.41
C ARG A 10 -6.44 0.82 -8.14
N CYS A 11 -6.31 1.34 -6.92
CA CYS A 11 -5.19 2.21 -6.55
C CYS A 11 -3.85 1.48 -6.77
N PHE A 12 -3.74 0.24 -6.31
CA PHE A 12 -2.54 -0.57 -6.53
C PHE A 12 -2.27 -0.78 -8.03
N LEU A 13 -3.26 -1.23 -8.80
CA LEU A 13 -3.07 -1.47 -10.24
C LEU A 13 -2.60 -0.24 -11.02
N GLU A 14 -3.14 0.93 -10.69
CA GLU A 14 -2.82 2.20 -11.37
C GLU A 14 -1.43 2.74 -10.99
N ASN A 15 -0.95 2.43 -9.78
CA ASN A 15 0.25 3.02 -9.21
C ASN A 15 1.38 2.01 -8.90
N GLN A 16 1.21 0.71 -9.18
CA GLN A 16 2.21 -0.34 -8.89
C GLN A 16 3.60 -0.03 -9.44
N GLY A 17 3.69 0.79 -10.50
CA GLY A 17 4.93 1.30 -11.07
C GLY A 17 5.77 2.20 -10.16
N GLN A 18 5.21 2.67 -9.03
CA GLN A 18 5.96 3.41 -8.02
C GLN A 18 6.88 2.49 -7.21
N LEU A 19 6.42 1.26 -6.92
CA LEU A 19 7.14 0.28 -6.11
C LEU A 19 7.89 -0.73 -6.99
N PHE A 20 7.30 -1.16 -8.10
CA PHE A 20 7.84 -2.18 -8.98
C PHE A 20 8.18 -1.60 -10.36
N PRO A 21 9.33 -1.95 -10.96
CA PRO A 21 9.73 -1.46 -12.28
C PRO A 21 8.89 -2.04 -13.44
N GLU A 22 8.16 -3.12 -13.19
CA GLU A 22 7.26 -3.79 -14.15
C GLU A 22 5.93 -4.11 -13.45
N ASP A 23 4.84 -4.19 -14.23
CA ASP A 23 3.52 -4.52 -13.70
C ASP A 23 3.51 -5.96 -13.15
N VAL A 24 3.31 -6.09 -11.84
CA VAL A 24 3.18 -7.37 -11.12
C VAL A 24 1.77 -7.93 -11.21
N ALA A 25 0.77 -7.09 -11.49
CA ALA A 25 -0.62 -7.48 -11.67
C ALA A 25 -1.27 -6.74 -12.86
N SER A 26 -2.07 -7.45 -13.66
CA SER A 26 -2.76 -6.90 -14.84
C SER A 26 -4.27 -6.73 -14.67
N ASN A 27 -4.85 -7.25 -13.59
CA ASN A 27 -6.28 -7.18 -13.31
C ASN A 27 -6.57 -7.27 -11.80
N MET A 28 -7.83 -7.06 -11.41
CA MET A 28 -8.26 -7.04 -10.00
C MET A 28 -7.97 -8.34 -9.25
N GLU A 29 -8.14 -9.49 -9.90
CA GLU A 29 -7.92 -10.80 -9.28
C GLU A 29 -6.42 -11.05 -9.04
N GLU A 30 -5.57 -10.68 -10.00
CA GLU A 30 -4.11 -10.74 -9.84
C GLU A 30 -3.60 -9.76 -8.79
N ALA A 31 -4.18 -8.55 -8.73
CA ALA A 31 -3.83 -7.56 -7.72
C ALA A 31 -4.20 -8.05 -6.32
N GLU A 32 -5.42 -8.60 -6.15
CA GLU A 32 -5.86 -9.17 -4.88
C GLU A 32 -4.92 -10.29 -4.42
N ALA A 33 -4.62 -11.25 -5.30
CA ALA A 33 -3.70 -12.34 -4.98
C ALA A 33 -2.29 -11.85 -4.64
N PHE A 34 -1.78 -10.83 -5.35
CA PHE A 34 -0.46 -10.26 -5.08
C PHE A 34 -0.41 -9.57 -3.72
N LEU A 35 -1.42 -8.75 -3.40
CA LEU A 35 -1.49 -8.04 -2.12
C LEU A 35 -1.65 -9.01 -0.94
N GLU A 36 -2.44 -10.08 -1.10
CA GLU A 36 -2.55 -11.15 -0.11
C GLU A 36 -1.19 -11.85 0.12
N ASP A 37 -0.46 -12.18 -0.95
CA ASP A 37 0.87 -12.80 -0.86
C ASP A 37 1.92 -11.87 -0.22
N CYS A 38 1.85 -10.56 -0.51
CA CYS A 38 2.69 -9.53 0.10
C CYS A 38 2.27 -9.16 1.54
N MET A 39 1.17 -9.72 2.04
CA MET A 39 0.59 -9.36 3.34
C MET A 39 0.35 -7.83 3.47
N ALA A 40 -0.10 -7.21 2.38
CA ALA A 40 -0.29 -5.78 2.32
C ALA A 40 -1.36 -5.32 3.32
N VAL A 41 -1.15 -4.15 3.92
CA VAL A 41 -2.01 -3.64 4.99
C VAL A 41 -2.74 -2.38 4.53
N VAL A 42 -4.02 -2.27 4.86
CA VAL A 42 -4.80 -1.04 4.66
C VAL A 42 -5.00 -0.38 6.00
N VAL A 43 -4.62 0.90 6.10
CA VAL A 43 -4.71 1.70 7.32
C VAL A 43 -5.56 2.96 7.11
N ASP A 44 -6.16 3.45 8.19
CA ASP A 44 -7.09 4.58 8.20
C ASP A 44 -6.38 5.88 8.61
N GLY A 45 -5.77 6.55 7.64
CA GLY A 45 -5.14 7.87 7.82
C GLY A 45 -3.63 7.84 8.00
N VAL A 46 -3.04 9.03 8.04
CA VAL A 46 -1.58 9.22 8.06
C VAL A 46 -0.95 8.75 9.37
N ASP A 47 -1.62 8.99 10.50
CA ASP A 47 -1.12 8.62 11.83
C ASP A 47 -0.89 7.09 11.93
N GLU A 48 -1.76 6.28 11.32
CA GLU A 48 -1.61 4.81 11.31
C GLU A 48 -0.50 4.34 10.35
N VAL A 49 -0.24 5.09 9.27
CA VAL A 49 0.94 4.84 8.40
C VAL A 49 2.21 5.06 9.23
N GLU A 50 2.30 6.18 9.94
CA GLU A 50 3.45 6.48 10.81
C GLU A 50 3.64 5.38 11.89
N GLU A 51 2.56 4.97 12.56
CA GLU A 51 2.59 3.89 13.56
C GLU A 51 3.11 2.57 12.96
N TYR A 52 2.66 2.19 11.76
CA TYR A 52 3.15 0.99 11.08
C TYR A 52 4.69 1.02 10.85
N PHE A 53 5.22 2.15 10.38
CA PHE A 53 6.66 2.28 10.16
C PHE A 53 7.46 2.32 11.47
N GLU A 54 6.94 2.96 12.52
CA GLU A 54 7.55 2.93 13.85
C GLU A 54 7.60 1.50 14.42
N GLU A 55 6.53 0.72 14.27
CA GLU A 55 6.45 -0.67 14.74
C GLU A 55 7.43 -1.60 13.99
N THR A 56 7.64 -1.36 12.70
CA THR A 56 8.66 -2.08 11.90
C THR A 56 10.10 -1.63 12.19
N GLY A 57 10.28 -0.60 13.01
CA GLY A 57 11.58 -0.08 13.43
C GLY A 57 12.22 0.87 12.43
N VAL A 58 11.43 1.43 11.50
CA VAL A 58 11.84 2.50 10.61
C VAL A 58 11.79 3.82 11.37
N ASP A 59 12.88 4.58 11.31
CA ASP A 59 12.95 5.91 11.93
C ASP A 59 12.21 6.93 11.06
N THR A 60 11.00 7.30 11.49
CA THR A 60 10.13 8.26 10.81
C THR A 60 10.46 9.71 11.18
N GLU A 61 11.39 9.97 12.12
CA GLU A 61 11.68 11.34 12.57
C GLU A 61 12.21 12.24 11.43
N GLY A 62 11.35 13.15 10.97
CA GLY A 62 11.68 14.18 9.99
C GLY A 62 11.56 13.76 8.52
N SER A 63 11.06 12.55 8.25
CA SER A 63 10.74 12.08 6.90
C SER A 63 9.23 11.92 6.76
N ASN A 64 8.67 12.35 5.63
CA ASN A 64 7.26 12.13 5.34
C ASN A 64 7.07 10.69 4.86
N VAL A 65 6.58 9.81 5.73
CA VAL A 65 6.35 8.38 5.41
C VAL A 65 5.41 8.20 4.21
N LEU A 66 4.57 9.19 3.92
CA LEU A 66 3.68 9.18 2.76
C LEU A 66 4.41 9.31 1.42
N ASP A 67 5.67 9.76 1.43
CA ASP A 67 6.50 9.85 0.22
C ASP A 67 7.25 8.54 -0.07
N ALA A 68 7.07 7.49 0.74
CA ALA A 68 7.66 6.18 0.51
C ALA A 68 6.97 5.45 -0.65
N ASP A 69 7.75 4.78 -1.49
CA ASP A 69 7.23 4.03 -2.65
C ASP A 69 6.33 2.87 -2.21
N GLU A 70 6.48 2.34 -0.98
CA GLU A 70 5.60 1.31 -0.41
C GLU A 70 4.21 1.83 -0.01
N VAL A 71 3.98 3.15 0.04
CA VAL A 71 2.74 3.77 0.52
C VAL A 71 1.89 4.28 -0.63
N PHE A 72 0.67 3.78 -0.73
CA PHE A 72 -0.30 4.09 -1.79
C PHE A 72 -1.48 4.88 -1.21
N ASP A 73 -1.66 6.12 -1.64
CA ASP A 73 -2.82 6.95 -1.29
C ASP A 73 -4.06 6.52 -2.09
N ILE A 74 -5.08 5.99 -1.40
CA ILE A 74 -6.34 5.56 -2.02
C ILE A 74 -7.21 6.77 -2.40
N GLY A 75 -6.98 7.94 -1.78
CA GLY A 75 -7.71 9.17 -2.02
C GLY A 75 -9.05 9.27 -1.28
N ASP A 76 -9.41 8.27 -0.47
CA ASP A 76 -10.59 8.26 0.40
C ASP A 76 -10.25 8.44 1.90
N GLY A 77 -8.99 8.71 2.20
CA GLY A 77 -8.45 8.84 3.55
C GLY A 77 -7.74 7.59 4.06
N ARG A 78 -7.80 6.48 3.31
CA ARG A 78 -7.06 5.26 3.59
C ARG A 78 -5.77 5.18 2.80
N TYR A 79 -4.83 4.40 3.32
CA TYR A 79 -3.54 4.12 2.69
C TYR A 79 -3.32 2.63 2.61
N LEU A 80 -2.78 2.16 1.49
CA LEU A 80 -2.31 0.79 1.32
C LEU A 80 -0.78 0.78 1.47
N ILE A 81 -0.27 -0.12 2.29
CA ILE A 81 1.17 -0.32 2.52
C ILE A 81 1.55 -1.69 1.96
N VAL A 82 2.49 -1.72 1.01
CA VAL A 82 2.94 -2.94 0.33
C VAL A 82 4.44 -3.09 0.51
N GLU A 83 4.89 -4.18 1.13
CA GLU A 83 6.32 -4.50 1.19
C GLU A 83 6.85 -4.91 -0.20
N GLY A 84 7.96 -4.30 -0.63
CA GLY A 84 8.61 -4.51 -1.93
C GLY A 84 9.67 -5.61 -1.97
#